data_AF-V5G886-F1
#
_entry.id   AF-V5G886-F1
#
_cell.length_a   1.000
_cell.length_b   1.000
_cell.length_c   1.000
_cell.angle_alpha   90.00
_cell.angle_beta   90.00
_cell.angle_gamma   90.00
#
_symmetry.space_group_name_H-M   'P 1'
#
loop_
_entity.id
_entity.type
_entity.pdbx_description
1 polymer ?
#
loop_
_entity_poly.entity_id
_entity_poly.type
_entity_poly.pdbx_seq_one_letter_code
_entity_poly.pdbx_strand_id
1 'polypeptide(L)'
;MLRRLLNTVIETTSQPTEAIFYPNPFTKKETLQFGWLTNVTPCFPINAKNITILTEPEQFYNTLLKFCRDATKRITLVSLYLGNGKLEEKIVETLKNNDHFKS
;
A
#
# COMPACT_ATOMS: atom_id res chain seq x y z
N MET A 1 2.70 25.47 10.11
CA MET A 1 1.71 26.02 9.15
C MET A 1 2.05 25.74 7.69
N LEU A 2 3.33 25.77 7.27
CA LEU A 2 3.72 25.56 5.85
C LEU A 2 3.45 24.14 5.29
N ARG A 3 3.47 23.08 6.13
CA ARG A 3 3.23 21.69 5.68
C ARG A 3 1.80 21.42 5.20
N ARG A 4 0.80 22.12 5.76
CA ARG A 4 -0.60 21.91 5.36
C ARG A 4 -0.87 22.40 3.94
N LEU A 5 -0.15 23.43 3.50
CA LEU A 5 -0.30 24.02 2.17
C LEU A 5 0.22 23.11 1.05
N LEU A 6 1.28 22.35 1.30
CA LEU A 6 1.86 21.46 0.28
C LEU A 6 0.93 20.27 -0.06
N ASN A 7 0.19 19.74 0.91
CA ASN A 7 -0.83 18.72 0.64
C ASN A 7 -2.01 19.29 -0.16
N THR A 8 -2.41 20.54 0.11
CA THR A 8 -3.49 21.21 -0.63
C THR A 8 -3.15 21.44 -2.09
N VAL A 9 -1.88 21.73 -2.42
CA VAL A 9 -1.49 22.03 -3.81
C VAL A 9 -1.50 20.79 -4.70
N ILE A 10 -1.19 19.60 -4.18
CA ILE A 10 -1.19 18.36 -4.98
C ILE A 10 -2.62 17.92 -5.37
N GLU A 11 -3.64 18.28 -4.59
CA GLU A 11 -5.05 17.92 -4.83
C GLU A 11 -5.80 18.87 -5.77
N THR A 12 -5.20 19.99 -6.19
CA THR A 12 -5.91 21.05 -6.97
C THR A 12 -6.27 20.72 -8.41
N THR A 13 -6.00 19.51 -8.93
CA THR A 13 -6.41 19.11 -10.29
C THR A 13 -7.62 18.17 -10.37
N SER A 14 -8.33 17.86 -9.27
CA SER A 14 -9.59 17.09 -9.36
C SER A 14 -10.56 17.35 -8.19
N GLN A 15 -11.63 18.10 -8.47
CA GLN A 15 -12.93 18.12 -7.76
C GLN A 15 -13.05 18.92 -6.44
N PRO A 16 -14.28 19.37 -6.07
CA PRO A 16 -14.51 20.40 -5.05
C PRO A 16 -14.24 19.87 -3.64
N THR A 17 -13.59 20.73 -2.85
CA THR A 17 -13.00 20.46 -1.53
C THR A 17 -14.06 20.46 -0.44
N GLU A 18 -14.68 19.31 -0.16
CA GLU A 18 -15.10 19.03 1.21
C GLU A 18 -13.82 18.88 2.05
N ALA A 19 -13.72 19.57 3.17
CA ALA A 19 -12.57 19.44 4.05
C ALA A 19 -12.52 17.99 4.57
N ILE A 20 -11.63 17.16 3.99
CA ILE A 20 -11.51 15.76 4.36
C ILE A 20 -11.06 15.68 5.82
N PHE A 21 -11.99 15.32 6.69
CA PHE A 21 -11.73 15.12 8.11
C PHE A 21 -11.16 13.72 8.31
N TYR A 22 -9.87 13.62 8.59
CA TYR A 22 -9.25 12.39 9.04
C TYR A 22 -9.39 12.29 10.56
N PRO A 23 -10.16 11.33 11.11
CA PRO A 23 -10.26 11.17 12.54
C PRO A 23 -8.89 10.82 13.13
N ASN A 24 -8.60 11.33 14.33
CA ASN A 24 -7.38 10.96 15.05
C ASN A 24 -7.42 9.43 15.34
N PRO A 25 -6.46 8.63 14.84
CA PRO A 25 -6.44 7.18 15.07
C PRO A 25 -6.16 6.81 16.53
N PHE A 26 -5.61 7.74 17.32
CA PHE A 26 -5.30 7.56 18.74
C PHE A 26 -6.52 7.92 19.60
N THR A 27 -7.51 7.04 19.65
CA THR A 27 -8.77 7.25 20.39
C THR A 27 -8.81 6.60 21.77
N LYS A 28 -7.91 5.66 22.05
CA LYS A 28 -7.87 4.90 23.32
C LYS A 28 -7.02 5.62 24.36
N LYS A 29 -7.38 5.49 25.64
CA LYS A 29 -6.71 6.21 26.76
C LYS A 29 -5.19 6.00 26.76
N GLU A 30 -4.75 4.77 26.52
CA GLU A 30 -3.34 4.39 26.46
C GLU A 30 -2.58 4.97 25.24
N THR A 31 -3.30 5.39 24.20
CA THR A 31 -2.70 5.97 22.99
C THR A 31 -2.93 7.46 22.81
N LEU A 32 -3.83 8.09 23.58
CA LEU A 32 -4.16 9.53 23.47
C LEU A 32 -2.93 10.45 23.47
N GLN A 33 -1.93 10.13 24.30
CA GLN A 33 -0.69 10.90 24.40
C GLN A 33 0.12 10.94 23.09
N PHE A 34 -0.13 10.02 22.16
CA PHE A 34 0.52 9.97 20.84
C PHE A 34 -0.24 10.76 19.76
N GLY A 35 -1.34 11.46 20.10
CA GLY A 35 -2.11 12.27 19.17
C GLY A 35 -1.28 13.25 18.35
N TRP A 36 -0.19 13.79 18.93
CA TRP A 36 0.73 14.70 18.26
C TRP A 36 1.39 14.11 17.01
N LEU A 37 1.53 12.78 16.90
CA LEU A 37 2.16 12.13 15.75
C LEU A 37 1.43 12.50 14.46
N THR A 38 0.11 12.58 14.49
CA THR A 38 -0.72 12.95 13.33
C THR A 38 -0.38 14.33 12.75
N ASN A 39 0.20 15.23 13.55
CA ASN A 39 0.59 16.57 13.12
C ASN A 39 1.99 16.63 12.49
N VAL A 40 2.82 15.59 12.66
CA VAL A 40 4.23 15.60 12.22
C VAL A 40 4.56 14.50 11.21
N THR A 41 3.83 13.39 11.20
CA THR A 41 4.08 12.27 10.30
C THR A 41 3.66 12.61 8.87
N PRO A 42 4.42 12.19 7.85
CA PRO A 42 3.92 12.24 6.48
C PRO A 42 2.69 11.33 6.34
N CYS A 43 1.68 11.84 5.63
CA CYS A 43 0.46 11.09 5.31
C CYS A 43 0.26 11.11 3.80
N PHE A 44 -0.19 9.98 3.26
CA PHE A 44 -0.53 9.83 1.85
C PHE A 44 -2.04 9.61 1.74
N PRO A 45 -2.79 10.52 1.10
CA PRO A 45 -4.23 10.32 0.91
C PRO A 45 -4.46 9.13 -0.02
N ILE A 46 -5.44 8.29 0.32
CA ILE A 46 -5.84 7.13 -0.49
C ILE A 46 -7.37 7.02 -0.50
N ASN A 47 -7.93 6.67 -1.65
CA ASN A 47 -9.36 6.37 -1.74
C ASN A 47 -9.62 4.96 -1.19
N ALA A 48 -10.55 4.83 -0.24
CA ALA A 48 -10.90 3.55 0.38
C ALA A 48 -11.28 2.47 -0.66
N LYS A 49 -11.88 2.85 -1.80
CA LYS A 49 -12.23 1.92 -2.89
C LYS A 49 -11.02 1.25 -3.55
N ASN A 50 -9.82 1.81 -3.36
CA ASN A 50 -8.56 1.28 -3.88
C ASN A 50 -7.83 0.39 -2.86
N ILE A 51 -8.43 0.15 -1.68
CA ILE A 51 -7.88 -0.71 -0.63
C ILE A 51 -8.65 -2.03 -0.61
N THR A 52 -7.92 -3.14 -0.54
CA THR A 52 -8.51 -4.47 -0.35
C THR A 52 -7.82 -5.14 0.83
N ILE A 53 -8.61 -5.62 1.79
CA ILE A 53 -8.12 -6.40 2.93
C ILE A 53 -8.19 -7.88 2.56
N LEU A 54 -7.04 -8.56 2.58
CA LEU A 54 -6.95 -10.00 2.34
C LEU A 54 -7.01 -10.71 3.69
N THR A 55 -8.00 -11.58 3.88
CA THR A 55 -8.25 -12.22 5.19
C THR A 55 -7.80 -13.67 5.24
N GLU A 56 -7.59 -14.31 4.09
CA GLU A 56 -7.22 -15.72 3.99
C GLU A 56 -5.82 -15.92 3.37
N PRO A 57 -5.05 -16.93 3.82
CA PRO A 57 -3.74 -17.24 3.25
C PRO A 57 -3.76 -17.48 1.73
N GLU A 58 -4.81 -18.13 1.24
CA GLU A 58 -4.97 -18.37 -0.20
C GLU A 58 -5.17 -17.07 -0.99
N GLN A 59 -5.95 -16.11 -0.46
CA GLN A 59 -6.15 -14.80 -1.09
C GLN A 59 -4.82 -14.04 -1.18
N PHE A 60 -4.02 -14.07 -0.11
CA PHE A 60 -2.69 -13.48 -0.10
C PHE A 60 -1.80 -14.07 -1.20
N TYR A 61 -1.69 -15.40 -1.24
CA TYR A 61 -0.81 -16.07 -2.20
C TYR A 61 -1.25 -15.86 -3.66
N ASN A 62 -2.54 -16.00 -3.94
CA ASN A 62 -3.07 -15.77 -5.29
C ASN A 62 -2.90 -14.31 -5.74
N THR A 63 -3.02 -13.36 -4.82
CA THR A 63 -2.75 -11.93 -5.08
C THR A 63 -1.28 -11.69 -5.41
N LEU A 64 -0.36 -12.34 -4.69
CA LEU A 64 1.07 -12.27 -4.98
C LEU A 64 1.39 -12.79 -6.39
N LEU A 65 0.87 -13.97 -6.76
CA LEU A 65 1.06 -14.52 -8.11
C LEU A 65 0.48 -13.61 -9.20
N LYS A 66 -0.68 -12.99 -8.95
CA LYS A 66 -1.27 -12.00 -9.85
C LYS A 66 -0.32 -10.82 -10.07
N PHE A 67 0.18 -10.22 -8.99
CA PHE A 67 1.12 -9.09 -9.11
C PHE A 67 2.45 -9.49 -9.77
N CYS A 68 2.95 -10.70 -9.52
CA CYS A 68 4.14 -11.21 -10.22
C CYS A 68 3.94 -11.31 -11.74
N ARG A 69 2.75 -11.74 -12.18
CA ARG A 69 2.42 -11.91 -13.60
C ARG A 69 2.09 -10.59 -14.31
N ASP A 70 1.37 -9.70 -13.64
CA ASP A 70 0.80 -8.49 -14.26
C ASP A 70 1.74 -7.28 -14.20
N ALA A 71 2.82 -7.35 -13.41
CA ALA A 71 3.77 -6.25 -13.29
C ALA A 71 4.50 -5.98 -14.61
N THR A 72 4.62 -4.70 -14.98
CA THR A 72 5.17 -4.28 -16.28
C THR A 72 6.47 -3.46 -16.20
N LYS A 73 6.86 -3.01 -15.00
CA LYS A 73 8.00 -2.08 -14.83
C LYS A 73 8.99 -2.51 -13.76
N ARG A 74 8.51 -2.84 -12.56
CA ARG A 74 9.36 -3.27 -11.43
C ARG A 74 8.53 -4.13 -10.48
N ILE A 75 9.19 -5.12 -9.89
CA ILE A 75 8.69 -5.87 -8.75
C ILE A 75 9.65 -5.65 -7.58
N THR A 76 9.12 -5.38 -6.38
CA THR A 76 9.90 -5.30 -5.15
C THR A 76 9.19 -6.11 -4.09
N LEU A 77 9.87 -7.13 -3.58
CA LEU A 77 9.38 -8.03 -2.54
C LEU A 77 10.32 -7.94 -1.34
N VAL A 78 9.78 -7.73 -0.15
CA VAL A 78 10.54 -7.68 1.10
C VAL A 78 10.00 -8.76 2.03
N SER A 79 10.84 -9.75 2.33
CA SER A 79 10.55 -10.83 3.27
C SER A 79 11.83 -11.22 4.00
N LEU A 80 11.70 -11.83 5.18
CA LEU A 80 12.86 -12.36 5.91
C LEU A 80 13.55 -13.48 5.11
N TYR A 81 12.74 -14.40 4.59
CA TYR A 81 13.13 -15.45 3.65
C TYR A 81 12.02 -15.59 2.61
N LEU A 82 12.34 -16.13 1.43
CA LEU A 82 11.31 -16.59 0.49
C LEU A 82 10.82 -17.98 0.90
N GLY A 83 11.76 -18.89 1.17
CA GLY A 83 11.49 -20.32 1.35
C GLY A 83 11.92 -21.12 0.13
N ASN A 84 11.66 -22.43 0.14
CA ASN A 84 12.06 -23.38 -0.90
C ASN A 84 11.01 -24.46 -1.15
N GLY A 85 9.73 -24.18 -0.85
CA GLY A 85 8.62 -25.06 -1.12
C GLY A 85 8.00 -24.84 -2.50
N LYS A 86 6.99 -25.64 -2.81
CA LYS A 86 6.28 -25.60 -4.10
C LYS A 86 5.60 -24.25 -4.39
N LEU A 87 5.20 -23.53 -3.35
CA LEU A 87 4.56 -22.22 -3.50
C LEU A 87 5.61 -21.17 -3.90
N GLU A 88 6.78 -21.21 -3.27
CA GLU A 88 7.90 -20.34 -3.59
C GLU A 88 8.45 -20.61 -4.98
N GLU A 89 8.61 -21.88 -5.36
CA GLU A 89 8.99 -22.29 -6.71
C GLU A 89 8.02 -21.70 -7.75
N LYS A 90 6.71 -21.78 -7.50
CA LYS A 90 5.69 -21.23 -8.39
C LYS A 90 5.71 -19.70 -8.46
N ILE A 91 6.05 -19.00 -7.38
CA ILE A 91 6.30 -17.54 -7.42
C ILE A 91 7.46 -17.25 -8.37
N VAL A 92 8.59 -17.93 -8.21
CA VAL A 92 9.80 -17.74 -9.05
C VAL A 92 9.51 -18.06 -10.52
N GLU A 93 8.79 -19.16 -10.78
CA GLU A 93 8.37 -19.52 -12.13
C GLU A 93 7.46 -18.45 -12.74
N THR A 94 6.49 -17.94 -11.99
CA THR A 94 5.59 -16.87 -12.45
C THR A 94 6.34 -15.59 -12.79
N LEU A 95 7.36 -15.23 -11.98
CA LEU A 95 8.24 -14.10 -12.26
C LEU A 95 9.05 -14.29 -13.54
N LYS A 96 9.66 -15.47 -13.71
CA LYS A 96 10.46 -15.81 -14.91
C LYS A 96 9.62 -15.78 -16.19
N ASN A 97 8.36 -16.19 -16.08
CA ASN A 97 7.45 -16.30 -17.22
C ASN A 97 6.64 -15.03 -17.50
N ASN A 98 6.81 -13.95 -16.72
CA ASN A 98 6.14 -12.68 -16.98
C ASN A 98 6.60 -12.10 -18.33
N ASP A 99 5.66 -11.97 -19.27
CA ASP A 99 5.92 -11.55 -20.65
C ASP A 99 6.36 -10.09 -20.78
N HIS A 100 6.05 -9.24 -19.80
CA HIS A 100 6.41 -7.82 -19.83
C HIS A 100 7.89 -7.56 -19.51
N PHE A 101 8.61 -8.55 -18.96
CA PHE A 101 10.03 -8.44 -18.62
C PHE A 101 10.96 -9.25 -19.54
N LYS A 102 10.40 -9.96 -20.53
CA LYS A 102 11.21 -10.66 -21.53
C LYS A 102 11.87 -9.63 -22.45
N SER A 103 13.19 -9.77 -22.63
CA SER A 103 13.99 -8.94 -23.54
C SER A 103 13.91 -9.44 -24.97
#